data_AF-A0A1X7TN56-F1
#
_entry.id   AF-A0A1X7TN56-F1
#
_cell.length_a   1.000
_cell.length_b   1.000
_cell.length_c   1.000
_cell.angle_alpha   90.00
_cell.angle_beta   90.00
_cell.angle_gamma   90.00
#
_symmetry.space_group_name_H-M   'P 1'
#
loop_
_entity.id
_entity.type
_entity.pdbx_description
1 polymer ?
#
loop_
_entity_poly.entity_id
_entity_poly.type
_entity_poly.pdbx_seq_one_letter_code
_entity_poly.pdbx_strand_id
1 'polypeptide(L)'
;MFCDRQLKRLSCSLLTCETIKFVLKWNPSEHSLSSIRALLWKTFKDNQVEVVVIKEGNSIIVTCYAPHYLMESLLVTARDNVDMLKEMGLISLTIGYYTVYDEHAIDEEVKSLMKKLEMVESERDDLLEENAKLKDTIDTLGISYEGREVDESNKSSIQSSESEKEESKKMTKAIQMEIDHLRSSLQSKTGIHVYTDILNTV
;
A
#
# COMPACT_ATOMS: atom_id res chain seq x y z
N MET A 1 4.39 3.93 -52.08
CA MET A 1 3.47 5.09 -52.10
C MET A 1 2.07 4.59 -51.81
N PHE A 2 1.68 4.51 -50.54
CA PHE A 2 0.28 4.33 -50.20
C PHE A 2 -0.38 5.70 -50.15
N CYS A 3 -1.29 5.95 -51.11
CA CYS A 3 -2.07 7.17 -51.20
C CYS A 3 -3.01 7.34 -50.00
N ASP A 4 -3.22 8.59 -49.59
CA ASP A 4 -4.37 9.05 -48.79
C ASP A 4 -5.69 8.73 -49.54
N ARG A 5 -6.11 7.47 -49.50
CA ARG A 5 -7.47 7.09 -49.92
C ARG A 5 -8.39 7.39 -48.76
N GLN A 6 -9.10 8.52 -48.87
CA GLN A 6 -10.30 8.83 -48.11
C GLN A 6 -11.22 7.59 -48.12
N LEU A 7 -11.24 6.87 -47.00
CA LEU A 7 -12.20 5.80 -46.76
C LEU A 7 -13.51 6.41 -46.25
N LYS A 8 -14.56 5.61 -46.41
CA LYS A 8 -15.95 6.02 -46.35
C LYS A 8 -16.32 6.35 -44.90
N ARG A 9 -16.22 7.63 -44.55
CA ARG A 9 -16.64 8.26 -43.28
C ARG A 9 -17.83 7.53 -42.67
N LEU A 10 -17.61 6.96 -41.49
CA LEU A 10 -18.69 6.73 -40.53
C LEU A 10 -19.52 8.02 -40.41
N SER A 11 -20.83 7.87 -40.29
CA SER A 11 -21.77 8.98 -40.00
C SER A 11 -21.59 9.59 -38.60
N CYS A 12 -20.52 9.21 -37.89
CA CYS A 12 -20.13 9.77 -36.61
C CYS A 12 -19.21 10.98 -36.82
N SER A 13 -19.46 12.06 -36.09
CA SER A 13 -18.53 13.18 -36.04
C SER A 13 -17.22 12.74 -35.40
N LEU A 14 -16.07 13.28 -35.84
CA LEU A 14 -14.78 13.02 -35.18
C LEU A 14 -14.79 13.38 -33.69
N LEU A 15 -15.68 14.31 -33.28
CA LEU A 15 -15.89 14.73 -31.89
C LEU A 15 -16.50 13.64 -31.00
N THR A 16 -17.13 12.64 -31.60
CA THR A 16 -17.79 11.52 -30.91
C THR A 16 -17.04 10.19 -31.09
N CYS A 17 -15.88 10.24 -31.75
CA CYS A 17 -15.06 9.06 -32.00
C CYS A 17 -13.82 9.08 -31.12
N GLU A 18 -13.39 7.88 -30.78
CA GLU A 18 -12.20 7.61 -30.01
C GLU A 18 -11.11 7.14 -30.97
N THR A 19 -9.88 7.52 -30.67
CA THR A 19 -8.72 7.18 -31.50
C THR A 19 -8.17 5.84 -31.06
N ILE A 20 -8.04 4.90 -31.98
CA ILE A 20 -7.34 3.64 -31.76
C ILE A 20 -6.02 3.73 -32.51
N LYS A 21 -4.90 3.51 -31.81
CA LYS A 21 -3.57 3.58 -32.42
C LYS A 21 -2.80 2.30 -32.15
N PHE A 22 -2.38 1.66 -33.24
CA PHE A 22 -1.45 0.54 -33.25
C PHE A 22 -0.06 1.02 -33.69
N VAL A 23 0.98 0.53 -33.02
CA VAL A 23 2.36 0.59 -33.50
C VAL A 23 2.83 -0.83 -33.74
N LEU A 24 3.16 -1.13 -34.99
CA LEU A 24 3.51 -2.48 -35.45
C LEU A 24 4.96 -2.50 -35.91
N LYS A 25 5.70 -3.53 -35.52
CA LYS A 25 7.06 -3.84 -35.99
C LYS A 25 7.05 -4.42 -37.41
N TRP A 26 6.22 -3.87 -38.27
CA TRP A 26 6.06 -4.29 -39.66
C TRP A 26 6.92 -3.43 -40.57
N ASN A 27 7.51 -4.06 -41.58
CA ASN A 27 8.17 -3.35 -42.66
C ASN A 27 7.11 -2.88 -43.69
N PRO A 28 6.99 -1.57 -43.97
CA PRO A 28 6.05 -1.04 -44.95
C PRO A 28 6.11 -1.69 -46.34
N SER A 29 7.29 -2.18 -46.77
CA SER A 29 7.43 -2.83 -48.07
C SER A 29 6.85 -4.25 -48.13
N GLU A 30 6.71 -4.92 -46.97
CA GLU A 30 6.29 -6.33 -46.87
C GLU A 30 4.81 -6.47 -46.51
N HIS A 31 4.20 -5.42 -45.96
CA HIS A 31 2.82 -5.44 -45.49
C HIS A 31 1.93 -4.49 -46.27
N SER A 32 0.80 -5.01 -46.73
CA SER A 32 -0.19 -4.23 -47.48
C SER A 32 -1.31 -3.71 -46.58
N LEU A 33 -2.12 -2.78 -47.11
CA LEU A 33 -3.38 -2.36 -46.48
C LEU A 33 -4.30 -3.57 -46.17
N SER A 34 -4.27 -4.62 -46.98
CA SER A 34 -5.04 -5.84 -46.77
C SER A 34 -4.60 -6.57 -45.49
N SER A 35 -3.28 -6.59 -45.22
CA SER A 35 -2.73 -7.14 -43.99
C SER A 35 -3.22 -6.36 -42.77
N ILE A 36 -3.27 -5.03 -42.85
CA ILE A 36 -3.78 -4.16 -41.80
C ILE A 36 -5.28 -4.39 -41.56
N ARG A 37 -6.07 -4.51 -42.63
CA ARG A 37 -7.50 -4.83 -42.50
C ARG A 37 -7.73 -6.20 -41.88
N ALA A 38 -6.93 -7.20 -42.24
CA ALA A 38 -7.01 -8.52 -41.65
C ALA A 38 -6.67 -8.51 -40.16
N LEU A 39 -5.68 -7.70 -39.75
CA LEU A 39 -5.36 -7.49 -38.34
C LEU A 39 -6.56 -6.91 -37.59
N LEU A 40 -7.12 -5.81 -38.07
CA LEU A 40 -8.26 -5.14 -37.43
C LEU A 40 -9.49 -6.03 -37.36
N TRP A 41 -9.75 -6.80 -38.43
CA TRP A 41 -10.82 -7.78 -38.44
C TRP A 41 -10.62 -8.88 -37.40
N LYS A 42 -9.39 -9.39 -37.24
CA LYS A 42 -9.11 -10.39 -36.19
C LYS A 42 -9.26 -9.79 -34.79
N THR A 43 -8.81 -8.56 -34.58
CA THR A 43 -8.85 -7.89 -33.27
C THR A 43 -10.25 -7.48 -32.87
N PHE A 44 -11.03 -6.91 -33.77
CA PHE A 44 -12.27 -6.23 -33.43
C PHE A 44 -13.51 -6.80 -34.14
N LYS A 45 -13.34 -7.81 -35.02
CA LYS A 45 -14.41 -8.50 -35.74
C LYS A 45 -15.35 -7.50 -36.44
N ASP A 46 -16.62 -7.48 -36.02
CA ASP A 46 -17.70 -6.68 -36.60
C ASP A 46 -17.72 -5.22 -36.11
N ASN A 47 -16.83 -4.84 -35.19
CA ASN A 47 -16.76 -3.46 -34.75
C ASN A 47 -16.33 -2.56 -35.91
N GLN A 48 -17.06 -1.46 -36.09
CA GLN A 48 -16.82 -0.49 -37.14
C GLN A 48 -15.57 0.34 -36.85
N VAL A 49 -14.40 -0.24 -37.13
CA VAL A 49 -13.10 0.41 -36.98
C VAL A 49 -12.62 0.85 -38.36
N GLU A 50 -12.60 2.17 -38.59
CA GLU A 50 -12.17 2.73 -39.87
C GLU A 50 -10.67 3.09 -39.81
N VAL A 51 -9.88 2.58 -40.76
CA VAL A 51 -8.47 2.98 -40.93
C VAL A 51 -8.41 4.33 -41.62
N VAL A 52 -7.74 5.30 -41.01
CA VAL A 52 -7.66 6.65 -41.57
C VAL A 52 -6.22 7.05 -41.88
N VAL A 53 -5.24 6.66 -41.07
CA VAL A 53 -3.85 7.05 -41.30
C VAL A 53 -2.91 5.87 -41.12
N ILE A 54 -1.98 5.72 -42.07
CA ILE A 54 -0.84 4.83 -41.98
C ILE A 54 0.42 5.69 -42.11
N LYS A 55 1.28 5.68 -41.10
CA LYS A 55 2.60 6.32 -41.18
C LYS A 55 3.67 5.26 -41.26
N GLU A 56 4.60 5.46 -42.18
CA GLU A 56 5.69 4.55 -42.49
C GLU A 56 7.02 5.12 -41.97
N GLY A 57 7.81 4.26 -41.32
CA GLY A 57 9.17 4.51 -40.88
C GLY A 57 9.88 3.17 -40.68
N ASN A 58 10.61 2.99 -39.57
CA ASN A 58 11.08 1.65 -39.15
C ASN A 58 9.93 0.75 -38.63
N SER A 59 8.72 1.28 -38.55
CA SER A 59 7.51 0.64 -38.08
C SER A 59 6.30 1.16 -38.85
N ILE A 60 5.17 0.46 -38.74
CA ILE A 60 3.89 0.90 -39.27
C ILE A 60 3.04 1.41 -38.11
N ILE A 61 2.58 2.66 -38.18
CA ILE A 61 1.63 3.21 -37.24
C ILE A 61 0.26 3.25 -37.92
N VAL A 62 -0.71 2.52 -37.36
CA VAL A 62 -2.10 2.49 -37.85
C VAL A 62 -2.95 3.29 -36.89
N THR A 63 -3.62 4.32 -37.41
CA THR A 63 -4.60 5.11 -36.65
C THR A 63 -6.00 4.85 -37.20
N CYS A 64 -6.89 4.44 -36.31
CA CYS A 64 -8.28 4.17 -36.59
C CYS A 64 -9.19 5.00 -35.69
N TYR A 65 -10.46 5.10 -36.07
CA TYR A 65 -11.49 5.74 -35.26
C TYR A 65 -12.66 4.80 -35.06
N ALA A 66 -13.21 4.83 -33.85
CA ALA A 66 -14.42 4.10 -33.51
C ALA A 66 -15.34 5.00 -32.66
N PRO A 67 -16.66 4.87 -32.77
CA PRO A 67 -17.59 5.62 -31.93
C PRO A 67 -17.34 5.39 -30.43
N HIS A 68 -17.43 6.45 -29.62
CA HIS A 68 -17.17 6.40 -28.17
C HIS A 68 -18.03 5.35 -27.45
N TYR A 69 -19.28 5.14 -27.86
CA TYR A 69 -20.16 4.15 -27.24
C TYR A 69 -19.66 2.70 -27.35
N LEU A 70 -18.68 2.41 -28.22
CA LEU A 70 -18.04 1.09 -28.34
C LEU A 70 -16.83 0.92 -27.42
N MET A 71 -16.41 1.97 -26.68
CA MET A 71 -15.16 1.99 -25.90
C MET A 71 -14.98 0.75 -25.02
N GLU A 72 -15.98 0.39 -24.21
CA GLU A 72 -15.90 -0.77 -23.32
C GLU A 72 -15.70 -2.09 -24.09
N SER A 73 -16.50 -2.29 -25.16
CA SER A 73 -16.39 -3.47 -26.01
C SER A 73 -15.04 -3.56 -26.72
N LEU A 74 -14.52 -2.43 -27.21
CA LEU A 74 -13.21 -2.34 -27.84
C LEU A 74 -12.10 -2.70 -26.87
N LEU A 75 -12.14 -2.17 -25.63
CA LEU A 75 -11.14 -2.48 -24.61
C LEU A 75 -11.13 -3.95 -24.22
N VAL A 76 -12.31 -4.55 -24.01
CA VAL A 76 -12.43 -5.99 -23.70
C VAL A 76 -11.88 -6.82 -24.86
N THR A 77 -12.35 -6.55 -26.08
CA THR A 77 -11.93 -7.35 -27.25
C THR A 77 -10.44 -7.17 -27.54
N ALA A 78 -9.88 -5.97 -27.38
CA ALA A 78 -8.45 -5.73 -27.57
C ALA A 78 -7.60 -6.48 -26.53
N ARG A 79 -8.03 -6.52 -25.27
CA ARG A 79 -7.35 -7.26 -24.20
C ARG A 79 -7.37 -8.75 -24.46
N ASP A 80 -8.51 -9.31 -24.84
CA ASP A 80 -8.65 -10.75 -25.13
C ASP A 80 -7.77 -11.19 -26.31
N ASN A 81 -7.47 -10.28 -27.24
CA ASN A 81 -6.67 -10.55 -28.44
C ASN A 81 -5.22 -10.05 -28.33
N VAL A 82 -4.79 -9.55 -27.16
CA VAL A 82 -3.50 -8.85 -27.02
C VAL A 82 -2.32 -9.78 -27.27
N ASP A 83 -2.38 -11.04 -26.84
CA ASP A 83 -1.27 -11.97 -27.02
C ASP A 83 -1.08 -12.37 -28.48
N MET A 84 -2.17 -12.63 -29.21
CA MET A 84 -2.12 -12.80 -30.66
C MET A 84 -1.56 -11.55 -31.35
N LEU A 85 -1.93 -10.35 -30.89
CA LEU A 85 -1.40 -9.11 -31.44
C LEU A 85 0.12 -8.98 -31.22
N LYS A 86 0.63 -9.35 -30.04
CA LYS A 86 2.07 -9.40 -29.76
C LYS A 86 2.79 -10.35 -30.72
N GLU A 87 2.24 -11.54 -30.94
CA GLU A 87 2.78 -12.51 -31.92
C GLU A 87 2.80 -11.94 -33.34
N MET A 88 1.82 -11.09 -33.68
CA MET A 88 1.78 -10.36 -34.95
C MET A 88 2.69 -9.13 -34.99
N GLY A 89 3.54 -8.91 -34.00
CA GLY A 89 4.51 -7.81 -33.97
C GLY A 89 3.94 -6.48 -33.46
N LEU A 90 2.92 -6.51 -32.60
CA LEU A 90 2.46 -5.33 -31.88
C LEU A 90 3.54 -4.82 -30.92
N ILE A 91 3.89 -3.53 -31.03
CA ILE A 91 4.74 -2.81 -30.09
C ILE A 91 3.87 -2.08 -29.06
N SER A 92 2.83 -1.38 -29.52
CA SER A 92 1.87 -0.73 -28.62
C SER A 92 0.48 -0.60 -29.22
N LEU A 93 -0.54 -0.66 -28.35
CA LEU A 93 -1.95 -0.45 -28.66
C LEU A 93 -2.57 0.49 -27.64
N THR A 94 -3.16 1.57 -28.15
CA THR A 94 -3.93 2.54 -27.35
C THR A 94 -5.33 2.71 -27.93
N ILE A 95 -6.32 2.89 -27.05
CA ILE A 95 -7.73 3.12 -27.39
C ILE A 95 -8.20 4.32 -26.55
N GLY A 96 -8.47 5.45 -27.20
CA GLY A 96 -8.66 6.73 -26.51
C GLY A 96 -7.43 7.06 -25.65
N TYR A 97 -7.66 7.28 -24.36
CA TYR A 97 -6.60 7.51 -23.36
C TYR A 97 -6.08 6.24 -22.68
N TYR A 98 -6.62 5.06 -23.02
CA TYR A 98 -6.23 3.81 -22.39
C TYR A 98 -5.13 3.11 -23.18
N THR A 99 -4.03 2.79 -22.50
CA THR A 99 -3.00 1.87 -23.01
C THR A 99 -3.45 0.44 -22.77
N VAL A 100 -3.70 -0.30 -23.85
CA VAL A 100 -4.01 -1.74 -23.78
C VAL A 100 -2.71 -2.54 -23.66
N TYR A 101 -1.69 -2.13 -24.40
CA TYR A 101 -0.38 -2.75 -24.39
C TYR A 101 0.69 -1.74 -24.82
N ASP A 102 1.84 -1.81 -24.17
CA ASP A 102 3.05 -1.09 -24.57
C ASP A 102 4.25 -1.93 -24.14
N GLU A 103 5.02 -2.41 -25.12
CA GLU A 103 6.23 -3.19 -24.92
C GLU A 103 7.27 -2.44 -24.06
N HIS A 104 7.29 -1.11 -24.15
CA HIS A 104 8.29 -0.27 -23.46
C HIS A 104 7.83 0.26 -22.10
N ALA A 105 6.55 0.10 -21.75
CA ALA A 105 6.04 0.61 -20.46
C ALA A 105 6.64 -0.14 -19.25
N ILE A 106 6.89 -1.44 -19.40
CA ILE A 106 7.48 -2.27 -18.35
C ILE A 106 8.93 -1.84 -18.07
N ASP A 107 9.69 -1.48 -19.11
CA ASP A 107 11.11 -1.11 -18.96
C ASP A 107 11.26 0.16 -18.11
N GLU A 108 10.42 1.18 -18.34
CA GLU A 108 10.47 2.42 -17.57
C GLU A 108 9.99 2.25 -16.11
N GLU A 109 8.95 1.43 -15.87
CA GLU A 109 8.51 1.12 -14.51
C GLU A 109 9.56 0.31 -13.74
N VAL A 110 10.14 -0.72 -14.37
CA VAL A 110 11.18 -1.56 -13.76
C VAL A 110 12.44 -0.75 -13.50
N LYS A 111 12.85 0.13 -14.42
CA LYS A 111 13.99 1.03 -14.26
C LYS A 111 13.78 2.04 -13.13
N SER A 112 12.57 2.56 -13.00
CA SER A 112 12.17 3.43 -11.88
C SER A 112 12.23 2.69 -10.54
N LEU A 113 11.74 1.44 -10.50
CA LEU A 113 11.80 0.58 -9.32
C LEU A 113 13.24 0.20 -8.95
N MET A 114 14.09 -0.13 -9.92
CA MET A 114 15.51 -0.41 -9.69
C MET A 114 16.23 0.77 -9.06
N LYS A 115 15.99 1.99 -9.56
CA LYS A 115 16.58 3.21 -8.97
C LYS A 115 16.13 3.43 -7.52
N LYS A 116 14.86 3.17 -7.21
CA LYS A 116 14.36 3.25 -5.84
C LYS A 116 15.00 2.20 -4.93
N LEU A 117 15.20 0.98 -5.44
CA LEU A 117 15.85 -0.09 -4.70
C LEU A 117 17.30 0.26 -4.37
N GLU A 118 18.06 0.81 -5.33
CA GLU A 118 19.45 1.24 -5.14
C GLU A 118 19.57 2.33 -4.07
N MET A 119 18.64 3.30 -4.04
CA MET A 119 18.58 4.31 -2.97
C MET A 119 18.36 3.69 -1.59
N VAL A 120 17.39 2.77 -1.48
CA VAL A 120 17.08 2.09 -0.20
C VAL A 120 18.24 1.22 0.27
N GLU A 121 18.95 0.56 -0.64
CA GLU A 121 20.15 -0.22 -0.31
C GLU A 121 21.27 0.67 0.23
N SER A 122 21.49 1.85 -0.37
CA SER A 122 22.48 2.81 0.13
C SER A 122 22.14 3.35 1.53
N GLU A 123 20.88 3.72 1.77
CA GLU A 123 20.42 4.17 3.09
C GLU A 123 20.56 3.07 4.15
N ARG A 124 20.31 1.81 3.79
CA ARG A 124 20.51 0.67 4.69
C ARG A 124 21.97 0.52 5.07
N ASP A 125 22.88 0.65 4.12
CA ASP A 125 24.32 0.46 4.34
C ASP A 125 24.90 1.55 5.24
N ASP A 126 24.49 2.81 5.05
CA ASP A 126 24.85 3.94 5.92
C ASP A 126 24.39 3.69 7.37
N LEU A 127 23.14 3.24 7.55
CA LEU A 127 22.60 2.89 8.88
C LEU A 127 23.32 1.70 9.50
N LEU A 128 23.76 0.73 8.69
CA LEU A 128 24.50 -0.43 9.18
C LEU A 128 25.88 -0.01 9.71
N GLU A 129 26.54 0.90 9.01
CA GLU A 129 27.83 1.46 9.43
C GLU A 129 27.69 2.29 10.71
N GLU A 130 26.63 3.11 10.83
CA GLU A 130 26.34 3.86 12.05
C GLU A 130 26.07 2.92 13.24
N ASN A 131 25.26 1.87 13.04
CA ASN A 131 24.99 0.88 14.06
C ASN A 131 26.25 0.13 14.52
N ALA A 132 27.18 -0.17 13.61
CA ALA A 132 28.46 -0.77 13.96
C ALA A 132 29.31 0.17 14.83
N LYS A 133 29.40 1.47 14.47
CA LYS A 133 30.10 2.48 15.28
C LYS A 133 29.49 2.65 16.67
N LEU A 134 28.16 2.68 16.76
CA LEU A 134 27.44 2.76 18.02
C LEU A 134 27.71 1.52 18.89
N LYS A 135 27.72 0.34 18.28
CA LYS A 135 28.03 -0.92 18.97
C LYS A 135 29.44 -0.92 19.55
N ASP A 136 30.44 -0.51 18.78
CA ASP A 136 31.83 -0.38 19.25
C ASP A 136 31.95 0.65 20.40
N THR A 137 31.20 1.76 20.31
CA THR A 137 31.17 2.80 21.35
C THR A 137 30.55 2.26 22.65
N ILE A 138 29.47 1.49 22.55
CA ILE A 138 28.81 0.84 23.70
C ILE A 138 29.75 -0.18 24.34
N ASP A 139 30.41 -1.01 23.54
CA ASP A 139 31.32 -2.03 24.05
C ASP A 139 32.54 -1.37 24.73
N THR A 140 33.07 -0.27 24.17
CA THR A 140 34.13 0.55 24.77
C THR A 140 33.70 1.18 26.10
N LEU A 141 32.49 1.75 26.16
CA LEU A 141 31.95 2.33 27.39
C LEU A 141 31.66 1.27 28.45
N GLY A 142 31.11 0.11 28.05
CA GLY A 142 30.85 -1.02 28.93
C GLY A 142 32.10 -1.50 29.66
N ILE A 143 33.23 -1.60 28.94
CA ILE A 143 34.55 -1.91 29.53
C ILE A 143 34.98 -0.83 30.55
N SER A 144 34.60 0.43 30.37
CA SER A 144 34.93 1.53 31.31
C SER A 144 34.12 1.53 32.61
N TYR A 145 32.99 0.82 32.65
CA TYR A 145 32.13 0.71 33.84
C TYR A 145 32.49 -0.51 34.70
N GLU A 146 33.03 -1.57 34.11
CA GLU A 146 33.56 -2.72 34.87
C GLU A 146 34.97 -2.48 35.44
N GLY A 147 35.68 -1.44 34.97
CA GLY A 147 37.00 -1.03 35.47
C GLY A 147 37.02 0.05 36.55
N ARG A 148 35.87 0.53 37.04
CA ARG A 148 35.79 1.48 38.16
C ARG A 148 35.23 0.77 39.39
N GLU A 149 36.10 0.47 40.35
CA GLU A 149 35.67 0.22 41.74
C GLU A 149 34.75 1.37 42.15
N VAL A 150 33.49 1.04 42.40
CA VAL A 150 32.46 1.96 42.84
C VAL A 150 32.87 2.47 44.21
N ASP A 151 33.26 3.74 44.26
CA ASP A 151 33.55 4.46 45.50
C ASP A 151 32.38 4.29 46.49
N GLU A 152 32.74 3.96 47.72
CA GLU A 152 31.94 3.30 48.75
C GLU A 152 30.98 4.29 49.45
N SER A 153 30.41 5.26 48.73
CA SER A 153 29.68 6.38 49.35
C SER A 153 28.15 6.30 49.27
N ASN A 154 27.57 5.39 48.48
CA ASN A 154 26.12 5.35 48.25
C ASN A 154 25.39 4.10 48.79
N LYS A 155 25.99 3.33 49.68
CA LYS A 155 25.37 2.11 50.25
C LYS A 155 24.45 2.36 51.45
N SER A 156 24.46 3.55 52.06
CA SER A 156 23.72 3.81 53.33
C SER A 156 22.25 4.24 53.17
N SER A 157 21.81 4.68 51.99
CA SER A 157 20.44 5.20 51.81
C SER A 157 19.37 4.15 51.53
N ILE A 158 19.73 2.90 51.19
CA ILE A 158 18.74 1.90 50.78
C ILE A 158 18.15 1.13 51.99
N GLN A 159 18.88 1.01 53.10
CA GLN A 159 18.41 0.25 54.27
C GLN A 159 17.37 0.96 55.16
N SER A 160 17.18 2.28 55.06
CA SER A 160 16.22 3.01 55.92
C SER A 160 14.76 2.90 55.44
N SER A 161 14.54 2.56 54.17
CA SER A 161 13.20 2.60 53.56
C SER A 161 12.39 1.30 53.72
N GLU A 162 13.04 0.19 54.11
CA GLU A 162 12.38 -1.10 54.33
C GLU A 162 11.85 -1.27 55.75
N SER A 163 12.50 -0.69 56.78
CA SER A 163 12.01 -0.74 58.16
C SER A 163 10.74 0.10 58.36
N GLU A 164 10.64 1.26 57.72
CA GLU A 164 9.48 2.15 57.83
C GLU A 164 8.19 1.55 57.21
N LYS A 165 8.33 0.79 56.12
CA LYS A 165 7.19 0.11 55.48
C LYS A 165 6.67 -1.07 56.30
N GLU A 166 7.54 -1.76 57.03
CA GLU A 166 7.17 -2.90 57.86
C GLU A 166 6.46 -2.45 59.15
N GLU A 167 6.92 -1.36 59.77
CA GLU A 167 6.27 -0.78 60.95
C GLU A 167 4.90 -0.16 60.63
N SER A 168 4.77 0.52 59.50
CA SER A 168 3.49 1.11 59.07
C SER A 168 2.41 0.05 58.83
N LYS A 169 2.79 -1.13 58.29
CA LYS A 169 1.88 -2.28 58.14
C LYS A 169 1.43 -2.86 59.48
N LYS A 170 2.35 -2.98 60.45
CA LYS A 170 2.02 -3.49 61.80
C LYS A 170 1.08 -2.55 62.54
N MET A 171 1.34 -1.24 62.47
CA MET A 171 0.49 -0.23 63.08
C MET A 171 -0.93 -0.22 62.49
N THR A 172 -1.05 -0.34 61.16
CA THR A 172 -2.36 -0.41 60.49
C THR A 172 -3.16 -1.63 60.92
N LYS A 173 -2.50 -2.79 61.11
CA LYS A 173 -3.16 -4.02 61.56
C LYS A 173 -3.66 -3.93 63.01
N ALA A 174 -2.90 -3.28 63.90
CA ALA A 174 -3.30 -3.06 65.29
C ALA A 174 -4.53 -2.14 65.38
N ILE A 175 -4.54 -1.04 64.62
CA ILE A 175 -5.66 -0.10 64.57
C ILE A 175 -6.93 -0.80 64.05
N GLN A 176 -6.80 -1.65 63.02
CA GLN A 176 -7.94 -2.39 62.49
C GLN A 176 -8.56 -3.35 63.52
N MET A 177 -7.74 -4.04 64.32
CA MET A 177 -8.22 -4.94 65.37
C MET A 177 -8.94 -4.19 66.49
N GLU A 178 -8.50 -2.97 66.85
CA GLU A 178 -9.20 -2.13 67.84
C GLU A 178 -10.56 -1.64 67.32
N ILE A 179 -10.64 -1.23 66.05
CA ILE A 179 -11.91 -0.84 65.42
C ILE A 179 -12.91 -2.00 65.47
N ASP A 180 -12.47 -3.21 65.15
CA ASP A 180 -13.34 -4.39 65.15
C ASP A 180 -13.79 -4.77 66.57
N HIS A 181 -12.89 -4.68 67.55
CA HIS A 181 -13.23 -4.89 68.96
C HIS A 181 -14.26 -3.87 69.46
N LEU A 182 -14.09 -2.59 69.16
CA LEU A 182 -15.03 -1.53 69.54
C LEU A 182 -16.40 -1.73 68.88
N ARG A 183 -16.42 -2.14 67.60
CA ARG A 183 -17.66 -2.42 66.86
C ARG A 183 -18.44 -3.59 67.49
N SER A 184 -17.74 -4.66 67.90
CA SER A 184 -18.32 -5.80 68.61
C SER A 184 -18.82 -5.42 70.02
N SER A 185 -18.09 -4.55 70.73
CA SER A 185 -18.49 -4.06 72.06
C SER A 185 -19.72 -3.14 72.00
N LEU A 186 -19.85 -2.31 70.96
CA LEU A 186 -21.05 -1.49 70.69
C LEU A 186 -22.27 -2.35 70.37
N GLN A 187 -22.11 -3.40 69.56
CA GLN A 187 -23.19 -4.34 69.23
C GLN A 187 -23.68 -5.11 70.47
N SER A 188 -22.78 -5.44 71.40
CA SER A 188 -23.14 -6.13 72.66
C SER A 188 -23.67 -5.20 73.76
N LYS A 189 -23.36 -3.89 73.74
CA LYS A 189 -23.89 -2.88 74.68
C LYS A 189 -25.18 -2.19 74.23
N THR A 190 -25.63 -2.38 72.99
CA THR A 190 -26.94 -1.91 72.53
C THR A 190 -27.99 -3.01 72.73
N GLY A 191 -28.17 -3.43 73.98
CA GLY A 191 -29.34 -4.17 74.41
C GLY A 191 -30.52 -3.21 74.57
N ILE A 192 -31.15 -2.81 73.46
CA ILE A 192 -32.44 -2.12 73.50
C ILE A 192 -33.46 -3.00 72.77
N HIS A 193 -34.18 -3.78 73.58
CA HIS A 193 -35.53 -4.22 73.30
C HIS A 193 -36.44 -2.97 73.41
N VAL A 194 -37.02 -2.51 72.30
CA VAL A 194 -38.25 -1.72 72.35
C VAL A 194 -39.25 -2.43 71.45
N TYR A 195 -40.16 -3.16 72.10
CA TYR A 195 -41.49 -3.43 71.58
C TYR A 195 -42.21 -2.10 71.42
N THR A 196 -42.82 -1.86 70.26
CA THR A 196 -44.22 -1.42 70.17
C THR A 196 -44.72 -1.72 68.78
N ASP A 197 -45.43 -2.83 68.71
CA ASP A 197 -46.41 -3.19 67.71
C ASP A 197 -47.55 -2.15 67.58
N ILE A 198 -48.16 -2.15 66.40
CA ILE A 198 -49.59 -1.85 66.12
C ILE A 198 -50.03 -0.39 65.80
N LEU A 199 -50.80 -0.32 64.70
CA LEU A 199 -51.78 0.68 64.22
C LEU A 199 -51.28 1.92 63.45
N ASN A 200 -51.46 1.90 62.13
CA ASN A 200 -52.64 2.57 61.55
C ASN A 200 -52.90 2.16 60.09
N THR A 201 -53.92 1.33 59.95
CA THR A 201 -54.86 1.30 58.82
C THR A 201 -55.42 2.69 58.55
N VAL A 202 -55.30 3.20 57.33
CA VAL A 202 -56.39 3.75 56.49
C VAL A 202 -56.04 3.45 55.04
#